data_AF-A0A2T2SKB9-F1
#
_entry.id   AF-A0A2T2SKB9-F1
#
_cell.length_a   1.000
_cell.length_b   1.000
_cell.length_c   1.000
_cell.angle_alpha   90.00
_cell.angle_beta   90.00
_cell.angle_gamma   90.00
#
_symmetry.space_group_name_H-M   'P 1'
#
loop_
_entity.id
_entity.type
_entity.pdbx_description
1 polymer ?
#
loop_
_entity_poly.entity_id
_entity_poly.type
_entity_poly.pdbx_seq_one_letter_code
_entity_poly.pdbx_strand_id
1 'polypeptide(L)'
;MLFRVDDLLYSIARWLVVALGLSMVGGTVLSWVRSPHWFIRGWDFPRVQIVGLAGLSAGLYAAFFSYNTWLEWVFIGLCAACAAWQFYRIFPYVPLASAHVETTTRPADAPSSLRLVASNVLKDNEQHDRWLDVVRGADPDLILAVEVDETWDDMIEDALGEEYPFQVRQPQDNYYGMVLYSRLKLIDPELRFIVQDDVPSVHTGVELRCGRRTSSSS
;
A
#
# COMPACT_ATOMS: atom_id res chain seq x y z
N MET A 1 -41.61 4.27 -36.31
CA MET A 1 -40.61 5.18 -35.70
C MET A 1 -40.07 4.62 -34.39
N LEU A 2 -40.91 4.05 -33.51
CA LEU A 2 -40.52 3.43 -32.23
C LEU A 2 -39.48 2.29 -32.36
N PHE A 3 -39.68 1.34 -33.28
CA PHE A 3 -38.73 0.23 -33.50
C PHE A 3 -37.27 0.64 -33.76
N ARG A 4 -37.04 1.82 -34.36
CA ARG A 4 -35.68 2.29 -34.71
C ARG A 4 -34.93 2.88 -33.51
N VAL A 5 -35.67 3.30 -32.48
CA VAL A 5 -35.09 3.87 -31.26
C VAL A 5 -34.64 2.75 -30.33
N ASP A 6 -35.41 1.67 -30.21
CA ASP A 6 -35.06 0.51 -29.38
C ASP A 6 -33.79 -0.18 -29.89
N ASP A 7 -33.67 -0.37 -31.21
CA ASP A 7 -32.47 -0.93 -31.84
C ASP A 7 -31.23 -0.03 -31.66
N LEU A 8 -31.43 1.29 -31.70
CA LEU A 8 -30.35 2.26 -31.49
C LEU A 8 -29.88 2.24 -30.04
N LEU A 9 -30.80 2.24 -29.07
CA LEU A 9 -30.50 2.18 -27.64
C LEU A 9 -29.78 0.87 -27.29
N TYR A 10 -30.25 -0.26 -27.83
CA TYR A 10 -29.60 -1.55 -27.66
C TYR A 10 -28.16 -1.54 -28.19
N SER A 11 -27.95 -0.97 -29.37
CA SER A 11 -26.61 -0.85 -29.98
C SER A 11 -25.69 0.06 -29.17
N ILE A 12 -26.18 1.20 -28.68
CA ILE A 12 -25.42 2.11 -27.83
C ILE A 12 -25.03 1.40 -26.52
N ALA A 13 -25.98 0.77 -25.84
CA ALA A 13 -25.74 0.05 -24.60
C ALA A 13 -24.68 -1.04 -24.78
N ARG A 14 -24.74 -1.79 -25.89
CA ARG A 14 -23.75 -2.81 -26.25
C ARG A 14 -22.35 -2.22 -26.33
N TRP A 15 -22.18 -1.16 -27.10
CA TRP A 15 -20.86 -0.55 -27.31
C TRP A 15 -20.32 0.12 -26.04
N LEU A 16 -21.18 0.66 -25.18
CA LEU A 16 -20.78 1.16 -23.87
C LEU A 16 -20.23 0.06 -22.96
N VAL A 17 -20.90 -1.10 -22.90
CA VAL A 17 -20.44 -2.26 -22.12
C VAL A 17 -19.10 -2.78 -22.65
N VAL A 18 -18.96 -2.88 -23.98
CA VAL A 18 -17.70 -3.31 -24.61
C VAL A 18 -16.57 -2.32 -24.34
N ALA A 19 -16.81 -1.02 -24.51
CA ALA A 19 -15.83 0.02 -24.27
C ALA A 19 -15.38 0.03 -22.80
N LEU A 20 -16.32 -0.11 -21.86
CA LEU A 20 -16.02 -0.20 -20.44
C LEU A 20 -15.14 -1.42 -20.13
N GLY A 21 -15.53 -2.62 -20.58
CA GLY A 21 -14.77 -3.84 -20.35
C GLY A 21 -13.35 -3.79 -20.95
N LEU A 22 -13.24 -3.33 -22.21
CA LEU A 22 -11.94 -3.20 -22.88
C LEU A 22 -11.05 -2.14 -22.21
N SER A 23 -11.61 -1.06 -21.66
CA SER A 23 -10.82 -0.07 -20.91
C SER A 23 -10.19 -0.67 -19.66
N MET A 24 -10.89 -1.59 -18.97
CA MET A 24 -10.37 -2.30 -17.80
C MET A 24 -9.26 -3.28 -18.16
N VAL A 25 -9.43 -4.02 -19.26
CA VAL A 25 -8.38 -4.92 -19.79
C VAL A 25 -7.17 -4.10 -20.23
N GLY A 26 -7.39 -3.01 -20.97
CA GLY A 26 -6.34 -2.12 -21.44
C GLY A 26 -5.55 -1.49 -20.29
N GLY A 27 -6.22 -0.99 -19.25
CA GLY A 27 -5.57 -0.48 -18.05
C GLY A 27 -4.74 -1.53 -17.32
N THR A 28 -5.22 -2.77 -17.25
CA THR A 28 -4.47 -3.90 -16.65
C THR A 28 -3.22 -4.27 -17.44
N VAL A 29 -3.29 -4.26 -18.77
CA VAL A 29 -2.12 -4.50 -19.63
C VAL A 29 -1.15 -3.32 -19.56
N LEU A 30 -1.67 -2.09 -19.49
CA LEU A 30 -0.86 -0.88 -19.40
C LEU A 30 -0.01 -0.90 -18.11
N SER A 31 -0.55 -1.36 -16.98
CA SER A 31 0.20 -1.44 -15.73
C SER A 31 1.32 -2.49 -15.72
N TRP A 32 1.38 -3.39 -16.71
CA TRP A 32 2.54 -4.28 -16.91
C TRP A 32 3.76 -3.55 -17.48
N VAL A 33 3.56 -2.39 -18.10
CA VAL A 33 4.68 -1.58 -18.59
C VAL A 33 5.42 -0.99 -17.39
N ARG A 34 6.70 -1.32 -17.25
CA ARG A 34 7.60 -0.79 -16.21
C ARG A 34 8.00 0.66 -16.51
N SER A 35 7.02 1.55 -16.58
CA SER A 35 7.24 2.99 -16.67
C SER A 35 6.86 3.67 -15.35
N PRO A 36 7.69 4.61 -14.85
CA PRO A 36 7.37 5.35 -13.63
C PRO A 36 6.28 6.41 -13.83
N HIS A 37 5.76 6.61 -15.05
CA HIS A 37 4.78 7.65 -15.32
C HIS A 37 3.45 7.41 -14.58
N TRP A 38 2.96 8.44 -13.90
CA TRP A 38 1.79 8.38 -13.01
C TRP A 38 0.53 7.83 -13.69
N PHE A 39 0.31 8.12 -14.98
CA PHE A 39 -0.87 7.62 -15.71
C PHE A 39 -0.81 6.11 -15.97
N ILE A 40 0.39 5.53 -16.10
CA ILE A 40 0.60 4.09 -16.30
C ILE A 40 0.45 3.36 -14.95
N ARG A 41 1.06 3.90 -13.91
CA ARG A 41 1.01 3.36 -12.54
C ARG A 41 -0.34 3.61 -11.86
N GLY A 42 -1.11 4.59 -12.30
CA GLY A 42 -2.44 4.90 -11.77
C GLY A 42 -3.38 3.70 -11.83
N TRP A 43 -3.24 2.84 -12.84
CA TRP A 43 -4.03 1.62 -12.99
C TRP A 43 -3.67 0.50 -12.00
N ASP A 44 -2.56 0.61 -11.26
CA ASP A 44 -2.22 -0.33 -10.19
C ASP A 44 -3.04 -0.11 -8.90
N PHE A 45 -3.66 1.07 -8.73
CA PHE A 45 -4.38 1.44 -7.50
C PHE A 45 -5.84 0.95 -7.47
N PRO A 46 -6.69 1.15 -8.51
CA PRO A 46 -8.12 0.83 -8.43
C PRO A 46 -8.42 -0.65 -8.74
N ARG A 47 -7.66 -1.59 -8.16
CA ARG A 47 -7.78 -3.02 -8.51
C ARG A 47 -9.19 -3.58 -8.26
N VAL A 48 -9.82 -3.18 -7.14
CA VAL A 48 -11.18 -3.61 -6.79
C VAL A 48 -12.20 -3.12 -7.81
N GLN A 49 -12.06 -1.87 -8.26
CA GLN A 49 -12.91 -1.27 -9.28
C GLN A 49 -12.72 -1.98 -10.62
N ILE A 50 -11.49 -2.36 -11.00
CA ILE A 50 -11.21 -3.12 -12.22
C ILE A 50 -11.89 -4.50 -12.17
N VAL A 51 -11.79 -5.23 -11.06
CA VAL A 51 -12.50 -6.51 -10.87
C VAL A 51 -14.00 -6.33 -11.03
N GLY A 52 -14.57 -5.35 -10.33
CA GLY A 52 -16.01 -5.07 -10.34
C GLY A 52 -16.52 -4.68 -11.73
N LEU A 53 -15.84 -3.75 -12.41
CA LEU A 53 -16.26 -3.24 -13.71
C LEU A 53 -16.02 -4.23 -14.85
N ALA A 54 -14.92 -4.98 -14.83
CA ALA A 54 -14.67 -6.05 -15.80
C ALA A 54 -15.66 -7.20 -15.62
N GLY A 55 -15.92 -7.61 -14.38
CA GLY A 55 -16.92 -8.64 -14.04
C GLY A 55 -18.33 -8.21 -14.40
N LEU A 56 -18.70 -6.96 -14.09
CA LEU A 56 -20.00 -6.37 -14.48
C LEU A 56 -20.14 -6.32 -16.00
N SER A 57 -19.09 -5.91 -16.72
CA SER A 57 -19.12 -5.84 -18.19
C SER A 57 -19.31 -7.23 -18.80
N ALA A 58 -18.60 -8.25 -18.29
CA ALA A 58 -18.79 -9.64 -18.72
C ALA A 58 -20.21 -10.15 -18.41
N GLY A 59 -20.72 -9.89 -17.21
CA GLY A 59 -22.05 -10.33 -16.78
C GLY A 59 -23.19 -9.65 -17.54
N LEU A 60 -23.12 -8.33 -17.73
CA LEU A 60 -24.08 -7.58 -18.54
C LEU A 60 -24.06 -8.04 -20.00
N TYR A 61 -22.87 -8.24 -20.57
CA TYR A 61 -22.75 -8.76 -21.93
C TYR A 61 -23.43 -10.13 -22.03
N ALA A 62 -23.15 -11.02 -21.07
CA ALA A 62 -23.67 -12.38 -21.08
C ALA A 62 -25.18 -12.49 -20.85
N ALA A 63 -25.77 -11.58 -20.07
CA ALA A 63 -27.18 -11.62 -19.69
C ALA A 63 -28.12 -10.93 -20.69
N PHE A 64 -27.67 -9.84 -21.33
CA PHE A 64 -28.55 -8.96 -22.12
C PHE A 64 -28.24 -8.95 -23.62
N PHE A 65 -27.09 -9.46 -24.05
CA PHE A 65 -26.68 -9.41 -25.46
C PHE A 65 -26.61 -10.79 -26.10
N SER A 66 -27.03 -10.88 -27.36
CA SER A 66 -27.04 -12.15 -28.11
C SER A 66 -25.65 -12.49 -28.63
N TYR A 67 -25.36 -13.80 -28.63
CA TYR A 67 -24.09 -14.36 -29.09
C TYR A 67 -24.16 -14.71 -30.57
N ASN A 68 -23.69 -13.82 -31.43
CA ASN A 68 -23.67 -14.01 -32.88
C ASN A 68 -22.26 -14.28 -33.43
N THR A 69 -21.19 -13.97 -32.68
CA THR A 69 -19.81 -14.12 -33.18
C THR A 69 -18.86 -14.65 -32.11
N TRP A 70 -17.85 -15.42 -32.51
CA TRP A 70 -16.78 -15.91 -31.62
C TRP A 70 -16.04 -14.79 -30.87
N LEU A 71 -15.95 -13.59 -31.45
CA LEU A 71 -15.35 -12.39 -30.82
C LEU A 71 -16.03 -12.01 -29.51
N GLU A 72 -17.32 -12.30 -29.36
CA GLU A 72 -18.09 -11.96 -28.16
C GLU A 72 -17.73 -12.88 -27.00
N TRP A 73 -17.50 -14.16 -27.30
CA TRP A 73 -16.93 -15.12 -26.35
C TRP A 73 -15.50 -14.74 -25.96
N VAL A 74 -14.69 -14.24 -26.89
CA VAL A 74 -13.36 -13.71 -26.59
C VAL A 74 -13.42 -12.50 -25.67
N PHE A 75 -14.33 -11.55 -25.93
CA PHE A 75 -14.53 -10.38 -25.08
C PHE A 75 -14.90 -10.78 -23.64
N ILE A 76 -15.87 -11.69 -23.48
CA ILE A 76 -16.27 -12.19 -22.16
C ILE A 76 -15.10 -12.90 -21.48
N GLY A 77 -14.38 -13.76 -22.21
CA GLY A 77 -13.20 -14.46 -21.70
C GLY A 77 -12.10 -13.50 -21.25
N LEU A 78 -11.83 -12.43 -21.99
CA LEU A 78 -10.84 -11.41 -21.64
C LEU A 78 -11.24 -10.64 -20.38
N CYS A 79 -12.50 -10.21 -20.27
CA CYS A 79 -13.01 -9.53 -19.08
C CYS A 79 -12.98 -10.45 -17.85
N ALA A 80 -13.36 -11.72 -18.00
CA ALA A 80 -13.31 -12.71 -16.92
C ALA A 80 -11.87 -13.00 -16.49
N ALA A 81 -10.94 -13.17 -17.44
CA ALA A 81 -9.52 -13.38 -17.15
C ALA A 81 -8.90 -12.15 -16.45
N CYS A 82 -9.25 -10.94 -16.89
CA CYS A 82 -8.84 -9.68 -16.26
C CYS A 82 -9.32 -9.61 -14.81
N ALA A 83 -10.61 -9.88 -14.57
CA ALA A 83 -11.17 -9.88 -13.22
C ALA A 83 -10.51 -10.94 -12.32
N ALA A 84 -10.30 -12.16 -12.83
CA ALA A 84 -9.62 -13.23 -12.10
C ALA A 84 -8.16 -12.88 -11.75
N TRP A 85 -7.43 -12.29 -12.70
CA TRP A 85 -6.05 -11.84 -12.50
C TRP A 85 -5.96 -10.75 -11.43
N GLN A 86 -6.82 -9.73 -11.51
CA GLN A 86 -6.84 -8.66 -10.52
C GLN A 86 -7.31 -9.17 -9.15
N PHE A 87 -8.27 -10.10 -9.11
CA PHE A 87 -8.69 -10.74 -7.86
C PHE A 87 -7.55 -11.52 -7.21
N TYR A 88 -6.78 -12.30 -7.98
CA TYR A 88 -5.58 -12.99 -7.49
C TYR A 88 -4.58 -12.01 -6.84
N ARG A 89 -4.41 -10.81 -7.42
CA ARG A 89 -3.57 -9.74 -6.86
C ARG A 89 -4.12 -9.11 -5.58
N ILE A 90 -5.44 -9.12 -5.40
CA ILE A 90 -6.12 -8.57 -4.20
C ILE A 90 -6.23 -9.62 -3.10
N PHE A 91 -6.24 -10.91 -3.45
CA PHE A 91 -6.48 -12.02 -2.53
C PHE A 91 -5.69 -11.93 -1.21
N PRO A 92 -4.38 -11.58 -1.18
CA PRO A 92 -3.60 -11.46 0.06
C PRO A 92 -4.14 -10.44 1.08
N TYR A 93 -4.98 -9.48 0.63
CA TYR A 93 -5.55 -8.41 1.44
C TYR A 93 -6.99 -8.72 1.89
N VAL A 94 -7.58 -9.84 1.46
CA VAL A 94 -8.94 -10.26 1.83
C VAL A 94 -8.87 -11.01 3.17
N PRO A 95 -9.87 -10.90 4.07
CA PRO A 95 -9.88 -11.60 5.36
C PRO A 95 -9.72 -13.13 5.30
N LEU A 96 -9.91 -13.74 4.12
CA LEU A 96 -9.70 -15.17 3.86
C LEU A 96 -8.23 -15.55 3.59
N ALA A 97 -7.34 -14.58 3.38
CA ALA A 97 -5.92 -14.85 3.23
C ALA A 97 -5.31 -15.27 4.57
N SER A 98 -4.39 -16.22 4.54
CA SER A 98 -3.58 -16.59 5.71
C SER A 98 -2.84 -15.35 6.22
N ALA A 99 -2.85 -15.16 7.54
CA ALA A 99 -2.06 -14.11 8.17
C ALA A 99 -0.59 -14.26 7.77
N HIS A 100 0.03 -13.18 7.29
CA HIS A 100 1.44 -13.17 6.90
C HIS A 100 2.39 -13.27 8.09
N VAL A 101 1.85 -13.19 9.31
CA VAL A 101 2.58 -13.33 10.57
C VAL A 101 1.84 -14.35 11.41
N GLU A 102 2.54 -15.40 11.85
CA GLU A 102 1.96 -16.37 12.77
C GLU A 102 1.69 -15.71 14.12
N THR A 103 0.49 -15.92 14.67
CA THR A 103 0.15 -15.47 16.01
C THR A 103 1.03 -16.21 17.02
N THR A 104 1.87 -15.47 17.75
CA THR A 104 2.71 -16.05 18.80
C THR A 104 1.88 -16.34 20.06
N THR A 105 2.15 -17.47 20.70
CA THR A 105 1.63 -17.80 22.05
C THR A 105 2.49 -17.21 23.18
N ARG A 106 3.61 -16.56 22.84
CA ARG A 106 4.50 -15.94 23.83
C ARG A 106 3.88 -14.66 24.40
N PRO A 107 4.12 -14.36 25.69
CA PRO A 107 3.69 -13.09 26.28
C PRO A 107 4.22 -11.88 25.51
N ALA A 108 3.42 -10.83 25.43
CA ALA A 108 3.79 -9.57 24.76
C ALA A 108 5.05 -8.92 25.37
N ASP A 109 5.34 -9.20 26.65
CA ASP A 109 6.48 -8.64 27.39
C ASP A 109 7.68 -9.60 27.48
N ALA A 110 7.69 -10.68 26.68
CA ALA A 110 8.82 -11.58 26.66
C ALA A 110 10.11 -10.81 26.29
N PRO A 111 11.29 -11.16 26.85
CA PRO A 111 12.55 -10.49 26.51
C PRO A 111 12.93 -10.55 25.01
N SER A 112 12.28 -11.43 24.25
CA SER A 112 12.40 -11.56 22.79
C SER A 112 11.32 -10.81 22.00
N SER A 113 10.43 -10.05 22.65
CA SER A 113 9.44 -9.23 21.98
C SER A 113 10.02 -7.87 21.61
N LEU A 114 9.38 -7.22 20.65
CA LEU A 114 9.74 -5.90 20.14
C LEU A 114 8.44 -5.14 19.91
N ARG A 115 8.30 -3.95 20.50
CA ARG A 115 7.18 -3.05 20.22
C ARG A 115 7.64 -1.94 19.28
N LEU A 116 6.97 -1.81 18.13
CA LEU A 116 7.28 -0.80 17.12
C LEU A 116 6.04 0.06 16.88
N VAL A 117 6.21 1.37 16.97
CA VAL A 117 5.26 2.35 16.42
C VAL A 117 5.85 2.85 15.10
N ALA A 118 5.09 2.70 14.01
CA ALA A 118 5.43 3.27 12.71
C ALA A 118 4.30 4.22 12.30
N SER A 119 4.61 5.50 12.10
CA SER A 119 3.62 6.53 11.79
C SER A 119 4.09 7.47 10.70
N ASN A 120 3.18 7.81 9.79
CA ASN A 120 3.30 9.02 8.99
C ASN A 120 2.73 10.17 9.82
N VAL A 121 3.56 11.16 10.17
CA VAL A 121 3.13 12.27 11.03
C VAL A 121 2.39 13.35 10.26
N LEU A 122 2.55 13.36 8.92
CA LEU A 122 2.13 14.40 7.99
C LEU A 122 2.71 15.76 8.43
N LYS A 123 3.78 16.24 7.79
CA LYS A 123 4.53 17.44 8.27
C LYS A 123 3.66 18.66 8.63
N ASP A 124 2.56 18.88 7.90
CA ASP A 124 1.63 20.00 8.10
C ASP A 124 0.67 19.81 9.30
N ASN A 125 0.73 18.67 10.00
CA ASN A 125 -0.08 18.37 11.18
C ASN A 125 0.53 19.00 12.43
N GLU A 126 -0.23 19.91 13.06
CA GLU A 126 0.20 20.60 14.28
C GLU A 126 -0.22 19.88 15.58
N GLN A 127 -0.92 18.74 15.49
CA GLN A 127 -1.43 18.00 16.66
C GLN A 127 -0.36 17.10 17.30
N HIS A 128 0.80 17.67 17.61
CA HIS A 128 1.97 16.97 18.17
C HIS A 128 1.64 16.23 19.48
N ASP A 129 0.93 16.88 20.40
CA ASP A 129 0.57 16.31 21.71
C ASP A 129 -0.25 15.02 21.58
N ARG A 130 -1.19 14.99 20.63
CA ARG A 130 -2.01 13.80 20.38
C ARG A 130 -1.19 12.64 19.85
N TRP A 131 -0.21 12.93 19.01
CA TRP A 131 0.72 11.92 18.53
C TRP A 131 1.59 11.39 19.68
N LEU A 132 2.11 12.28 20.54
CA LEU A 132 2.87 11.91 21.73
C LEU A 132 2.06 11.04 22.69
N ASP A 133 0.78 11.36 22.93
CA ASP A 133 -0.10 10.56 23.79
C ASP A 133 -0.27 9.13 23.26
N VAL A 134 -0.42 8.97 21.94
CA VAL A 134 -0.50 7.65 21.29
C VAL A 134 0.80 6.89 21.44
N VAL A 135 1.94 7.55 21.18
CA VAL A 135 3.27 6.93 21.30
C VAL A 135 3.54 6.49 22.74
N ARG A 136 3.32 7.37 23.72
CA ARG A 136 3.51 7.07 25.15
C ARG A 136 2.56 5.97 25.62
N GLY A 137 1.30 6.00 25.19
CA GLY A 137 0.32 4.97 25.52
C GLY A 137 0.65 3.59 24.93
N ALA A 138 1.31 3.55 23.77
CA ALA A 138 1.76 2.32 23.14
C ALA A 138 3.05 1.75 23.78
N ASP A 139 3.82 2.59 24.48
CA ASP A 139 5.08 2.23 25.15
C ASP A 139 6.03 1.40 24.25
N PRO A 140 6.46 1.94 23.09
CA PRO A 140 7.27 1.19 22.14
C PRO A 140 8.74 1.03 22.56
N ASP A 141 9.40 0.06 21.95
CA ASP A 141 10.87 -0.05 21.94
C ASP A 141 11.48 0.82 20.84
N LEU A 142 10.78 0.91 19.70
CA LEU A 142 11.19 1.66 18.51
C LEU A 142 10.04 2.55 18.01
N ILE A 143 10.40 3.76 17.59
CA ILE A 143 9.51 4.70 16.93
C ILE A 143 10.10 5.01 15.56
N LEU A 144 9.35 4.74 14.50
CA LEU A 144 9.68 5.13 13.13
C LEU A 144 8.64 6.16 12.68
N ALA A 145 9.06 7.40 12.47
CA ALA A 145 8.21 8.46 11.95
C ALA A 145 8.68 8.89 10.55
N VAL A 146 7.73 9.08 9.64
CA VAL A 146 7.95 9.53 8.26
C VAL A 146 7.14 10.79 7.96
N GLU A 147 7.54 11.52 6.91
CA GLU A 147 7.09 12.87 6.61
C GLU A 147 7.40 13.87 7.73
N VAL A 148 8.61 13.75 8.29
CA VAL A 148 9.11 14.55 9.41
C VAL A 148 9.93 15.72 8.89
N ASP A 149 9.52 16.94 9.23
CA ASP A 149 10.33 18.15 9.05
C ASP A 149 11.15 18.46 10.32
N GLU A 150 11.90 19.55 10.30
CA GLU A 150 12.71 20.00 11.46
C GLU A 150 11.82 20.25 12.69
N THR A 151 10.63 20.84 12.51
CA THR A 151 9.70 21.13 13.60
C THR A 151 9.27 19.86 14.33
N TRP A 152 8.90 18.83 13.57
CA TRP A 152 8.55 17.53 14.11
C TRP A 152 9.74 16.85 14.79
N ASP A 153 10.93 16.91 14.19
CA ASP A 153 12.12 16.27 14.75
C ASP A 153 12.54 16.90 16.08
N ASP A 154 12.56 18.24 16.17
CA ASP A 154 12.83 18.98 17.40
C ASP A 154 11.82 18.62 18.50
N MET A 155 10.52 18.60 18.15
CA MET A 155 9.47 18.22 19.10
C MET A 155 9.63 16.79 19.62
N ILE A 156 9.97 15.84 18.75
CA ILE A 156 10.19 14.43 19.14
C ILE A 156 11.43 14.33 20.04
N GLU A 157 12.53 14.99 19.67
CA GLU A 157 13.76 14.99 20.45
C GLU A 157 13.53 15.57 21.86
N ASP A 158 12.86 16.72 21.96
CA ASP A 158 12.55 17.36 23.24
C ASP A 158 11.64 16.48 24.12
N ALA A 159 10.67 15.80 23.51
CA ALA A 159 9.66 15.04 24.25
C ALA A 159 10.08 13.61 24.62
N LEU A 160 10.98 12.99 23.85
CA LEU A 160 11.30 11.56 23.91
C LEU A 160 12.80 11.23 23.80
N GLY A 161 13.66 12.18 23.42
CA GLY A 161 15.08 11.93 23.12
C GLY A 161 15.85 11.24 24.27
N GLU A 162 15.61 11.65 25.51
CA GLU A 162 16.23 11.03 26.69
C GLU A 162 15.81 9.56 26.90
N GLU A 163 14.55 9.23 26.58
CA GLU A 163 14.04 7.86 26.72
C GLU A 163 14.53 6.94 25.59
N TYR A 164 14.82 7.51 24.42
CA TYR A 164 15.20 6.78 23.20
C TYR A 164 16.60 7.22 22.72
N PRO A 165 17.68 6.78 23.41
CA PRO A 165 19.03 7.27 23.18
C PRO A 165 19.66 6.80 21.85
N PHE A 166 19.10 5.80 21.17
CA PHE A 166 19.61 5.34 19.88
C PHE A 166 18.76 5.90 18.76
N GLN A 167 19.35 6.76 17.94
CA GLN A 167 18.60 7.57 16.98
C GLN A 167 19.22 7.54 15.59
N VAL A 168 18.39 7.61 14.56
CA VAL A 168 18.76 7.92 13.18
C VAL A 168 17.79 8.97 12.68
N ARG A 169 18.26 10.20 12.50
CA ARG A 169 17.41 11.36 12.19
C ARG A 169 17.78 11.92 10.81
N GLN A 170 16.79 12.04 9.94
CA GLN A 170 16.90 12.67 8.63
C GLN A 170 15.61 13.47 8.36
N PRO A 171 15.36 14.56 9.11
CA PRO A 171 14.26 15.47 8.78
C PRO A 171 14.49 16.08 7.39
N GLN A 172 13.40 16.37 6.70
CA GLN A 172 13.44 17.03 5.40
C GLN A 172 12.20 17.93 5.24
N ASP A 173 12.35 19.08 4.60
CA ASP A 173 11.22 19.97 4.29
C ASP A 173 10.38 19.48 3.07
N ASN A 174 10.67 18.29 2.57
CA ASN A 174 9.80 17.58 1.61
C ASN A 174 8.97 16.51 2.35
N TYR A 175 8.11 15.78 1.63
CA TYR A 175 7.32 14.68 2.21
C TYR A 175 8.12 13.37 2.35
N TYR A 176 9.46 13.45 2.50
CA TYR A 176 10.32 12.27 2.59
C TYR A 176 11.13 12.18 3.88
N GLY A 177 11.13 13.22 4.73
CA GLY A 177 11.85 13.18 5.99
C GLY A 177 11.48 11.98 6.87
N MET A 178 12.46 11.41 7.55
CA MET A 178 12.33 10.17 8.32
C MET A 178 13.21 10.20 9.56
N VAL A 179 12.66 9.71 10.67
CA VAL A 179 13.39 9.56 11.93
C VAL A 179 13.10 8.20 12.56
N LEU A 180 14.12 7.61 13.17
CA LEU A 180 14.06 6.38 13.94
C LEU A 180 14.60 6.66 15.34
N TYR A 181 13.79 6.42 16.36
CA TYR A 181 14.16 6.51 17.78
C TYR A 181 14.04 5.13 18.41
N SER A 182 15.03 4.70 19.21
CA SER A 182 15.03 3.40 19.85
C SER A 182 15.57 3.43 21.28
N ARG A 183 14.92 2.67 22.16
CA ARG A 183 15.43 2.31 23.49
C ARG A 183 16.47 1.19 23.43
N LEU A 184 16.40 0.39 22.38
CA LEU A 184 17.26 -0.78 22.16
C LEU A 184 18.44 -0.39 21.28
N LYS A 185 19.59 -1.02 21.51
CA LYS A 185 20.81 -0.72 20.77
C LYS A 185 20.62 -1.07 19.29
N LEU A 186 20.84 -0.08 18.42
CA LEU A 186 20.92 -0.25 16.98
C LEU A 186 22.27 -0.88 16.60
N ILE A 187 22.25 -1.80 15.63
CA ILE A 187 23.42 -2.51 15.12
C ILE A 187 23.64 -2.06 13.68
N ASP A 188 24.79 -1.44 13.45
CA ASP A 188 25.22 -0.92 12.14
C ASP A 188 24.13 -0.10 11.44
N PRO A 189 23.61 0.98 12.07
CA PRO A 189 22.57 1.80 11.46
C PRO A 189 23.12 2.54 10.24
N GLU A 190 22.46 2.36 9.11
CA GLU A 190 22.79 2.99 7.85
C GLU A 190 21.60 3.76 7.28
N LEU A 191 21.82 5.02 6.94
CA LEU A 191 20.90 5.81 6.13
C LEU A 191 21.25 5.63 4.65
N ARG A 192 20.31 5.12 3.87
CA ARG A 192 20.46 4.86 2.42
C ARG A 192 19.36 5.56 1.63
N PHE A 193 19.59 5.73 0.33
CA PHE A 193 18.65 6.34 -0.62
C PHE A 193 18.38 5.34 -1.76
N ILE A 194 17.64 4.27 -1.43
CA ILE A 194 17.53 3.08 -2.30
C ILE A 194 16.53 3.31 -3.44
N VAL A 195 15.48 4.10 -3.18
CA VAL A 195 14.39 4.33 -4.14
C VAL A 195 14.74 5.47 -5.09
N GLN A 196 15.07 6.64 -4.53
CA GLN A 196 15.45 7.88 -5.21
C GLN A 196 16.42 8.65 -4.29
N ASP A 197 17.19 9.58 -4.86
CA ASP A 197 18.27 10.31 -4.17
C ASP A 197 17.78 11.14 -2.96
N ASP A 198 16.49 11.47 -2.90
CA ASP A 198 15.85 12.26 -1.85
C ASP A 198 14.97 11.44 -0.89
N VAL A 199 14.76 10.14 -1.16
CA VAL A 199 13.93 9.27 -0.33
C VAL A 199 14.81 8.49 0.66
N PRO A 200 14.85 8.86 1.95
CA PRO A 200 15.66 8.19 2.94
C PRO A 200 15.11 6.79 3.26
N SER A 201 16.00 5.90 3.66
CA SER A 201 15.70 4.55 4.11
C SER A 201 16.68 4.18 5.21
N VAL A 202 16.18 3.73 6.35
CA VAL A 202 17.04 3.27 7.45
C VAL A 202 17.19 1.75 7.38
N HIS A 203 18.43 1.28 7.35
CA HIS A 203 18.78 -0.14 7.47
C HIS A 203 19.57 -0.34 8.76
N THR A 204 19.07 -1.17 9.68
CA THR A 204 19.73 -1.42 10.97
C THR A 204 19.29 -2.76 11.54
N GLY A 205 20.20 -3.43 12.25
CA GLY A 205 19.84 -4.47 13.22
C GLY A 205 19.44 -3.87 14.57
N VAL A 206 18.86 -4.70 15.44
CA VAL A 206 18.48 -4.33 16.81
C VAL A 206 18.92 -5.43 17.78
N GLU A 207 19.51 -5.04 18.90
CA GLU A 207 19.80 -5.94 20.02
C GLU A 207 18.60 -5.99 20.98
N LEU A 208 17.89 -7.13 20.99
CA LEU A 208 16.72 -7.35 21.85
C LEU A 208 17.13 -7.46 23.32
N ARG A 209 16.16 -7.29 24.23
CA ARG A 209 16.36 -7.40 25.69
C ARG A 209 16.91 -8.75 26.12
N CYS A 210 16.68 -9.81 25.34
CA CYS A 210 17.25 -11.15 25.56
C CYS A 210 18.70 -11.31 25.06
N GLY A 211 19.34 -10.27 24.53
CA GLY A 211 20.67 -10.30 23.93
C GLY A 211 20.71 -10.89 22.52
N ARG A 212 19.57 -11.31 21.95
CA ARG A 212 19.49 -11.74 20.56
C ARG A 212 19.60 -10.52 19.65
N ARG A 213 20.49 -10.61 18.67
CA ARG A 213 20.65 -9.60 17.62
C ARG A 213 19.84 -10.02 16.40
N THR A 214 19.03 -9.12 15.87
CA THR A 214 18.46 -9.31 14.53
C THR A 214 19.59 -9.06 13.54
N SER A 215 20.00 -10.09 12.80
CA SER A 215 21.10 -9.96 11.84
C SER A 215 20.67 -9.10 10.66
N SER A 216 21.33 -7.97 10.44
CA SER A 216 21.41 -7.31 9.14
C SER A 216 22.55 -7.94 8.35
N SER A 217 22.36 -9.19 7.89
CA SER A 217 23.27 -9.74 6.88
C SER A 217 22.93 -9.11 5.54
N SER A 218 23.87 -8.29 5.07
CA SER A 218 24.08 -7.75 3.71
C SER A 218 23.45 -8.54 2.57
#